data_AF-A0A7S4AKA1-F1
#
_entry.id   AF-A0A7S4AKA1-F1
#
_cell.length_a   1.000
_cell.length_b   1.000
_cell.length_c   1.000
_cell.angle_alpha   90.00
_cell.angle_beta   90.00
_cell.angle_gamma   90.00
#
_symmetry.space_group_name_H-M   'P 1'
#
loop_
_entity.id
_entity.type
_entity.pdbx_description
1 polymer ?
#
loop_
_entity_poly.entity_id
_entity_poly.type
_entity_poly.pdbx_seq_one_letter_code
_entity_poly.pdbx_strand_id
1 'polypeptide(L)'
;MGVLLLPQKRQSYSLTRSRRTTTRPSSTGGSRRLRSVLLLLVGLSLFCSSPYSNSSSSNNNNNAAAFSSPRIMLQTAAAIRIGSTSNTNANININTNINTAPPKKKSIALFSKVDNDNDNNDNNNDNNSSALQQSQQSLQSQQLDWKKISQQSKLFWNMAYPYFEESKAGRWLFAGMIGLTLCNSGVSVGFSYIGKDFWNALSSKNTVEFYNVLGKYLGALIVGAPVVTLYKYQRERLAVHWREWMTDRTLQLYEENRVYYAIERGVDGIALDNPDQRICEDVQSFTSFSLQLFLTIISTIIDLVSFSLILYSIYPQLFIAIVAYASFGTITTTWLGKDLVRLNYDQLTKEANFRFSLVRWRENAESIAFYGGEDLEGRVVGDLLQSVIGNSRELIATQRNLEFFTNGYRFLIQLLPVTVVAPRYFAGAIELGVISQSVGAFNHILNDLSIIVNQFEQLSRFSAGIDRLSVFLEAMQEADPDRKLLAKDSKDKSTLMKLAANATTTNTNDSDSDDGKLVNAGAS
;
A
#
# COMPACT_ATOMS: atom_id res chain seq x y z
N MET A 1 -18.22 31.76 38.05
CA MET A 1 -19.57 32.04 37.52
C MET A 1 -19.66 31.43 36.14
N GLY A 2 -20.54 30.51 35.77
CA GLY A 2 -21.54 29.70 36.44
C GLY A 2 -21.85 28.59 35.44
N VAL A 3 -21.59 27.34 35.81
CA VAL A 3 -21.88 26.14 35.00
C VAL A 3 -23.33 25.77 35.27
N LEU A 4 -24.15 25.74 34.21
CA LEU A 4 -25.56 25.36 34.29
C LEU A 4 -25.69 23.89 33.86
N LEU A 5 -26.21 23.10 34.80
CA LEU A 5 -26.41 21.66 34.77
C LEU A 5 -27.80 21.27 34.26
N LEU A 6 -27.91 20.00 33.81
CA LEU A 6 -28.99 19.00 33.97
C LEU A 6 -29.50 18.40 32.64
N PRO A 7 -30.06 17.16 32.63
CA PRO A 7 -29.62 15.94 33.32
C PRO A 7 -29.70 14.67 32.44
N GLN A 8 -28.86 13.65 32.71
CA GLN A 8 -29.11 12.28 32.24
C GLN A 8 -29.78 11.45 33.36
N LYS A 9 -30.85 10.74 32.98
CA LYS A 9 -31.65 9.83 33.83
C LYS A 9 -30.98 8.46 33.93
N ARG A 10 -31.04 7.88 35.14
CA ARG A 10 -30.47 6.60 35.59
C ARG A 10 -31.23 5.36 35.12
N GLN A 11 -30.53 4.23 35.06
CA GLN A 11 -30.88 2.90 35.61
C GLN A 11 -29.57 2.07 35.65
N SER A 12 -28.88 1.86 36.78
CA SER A 12 -29.12 0.97 37.93
C SER A 12 -29.19 -0.53 37.60
N TYR A 13 -28.04 -1.22 37.68
CA TYR A 13 -27.94 -2.56 38.27
C TYR A 13 -26.65 -2.67 39.10
N SER A 14 -26.83 -2.98 40.37
CA SER A 14 -25.80 -3.30 41.37
C SER A 14 -25.62 -4.81 41.45
N LEU A 15 -24.39 -5.29 41.70
CA LEU A 15 -24.10 -6.36 42.68
C LEU A 15 -22.59 -6.40 42.99
N THR A 16 -22.30 -6.08 44.26
CA THR A 16 -21.34 -6.71 45.18
C THR A 16 -19.82 -6.59 45.00
N ARG A 17 -19.34 -5.51 45.61
CA ARG A 17 -18.09 -5.26 46.35
C ARG A 17 -17.36 -6.48 46.95
N SER A 18 -16.05 -6.55 46.73
CA SER A 18 -15.05 -7.02 47.73
C SER A 18 -14.07 -5.87 48.00
N ARG A 19 -13.77 -5.65 49.27
CA ARG A 19 -13.10 -4.46 49.84
C ARG A 19 -11.74 -4.90 50.38
N ARG A 20 -10.64 -4.27 49.93
CA ARG A 20 -9.44 -4.06 50.75
C ARG A 20 -9.00 -2.61 50.64
N THR A 21 -8.83 -2.01 51.80
CA THR A 21 -8.46 -0.63 52.11
C THR A 21 -6.95 -0.45 52.24
N THR A 22 -6.54 0.81 52.41
CA THR A 22 -5.23 1.38 52.82
C THR A 22 -4.22 1.54 51.67
N THR A 23 -3.60 2.70 51.39
CA THR A 23 -3.51 4.03 52.04
C THR A 23 -2.85 4.99 51.04
N ARG A 24 -3.16 6.30 51.09
CA ARG A 24 -2.50 7.38 50.33
C ARG A 24 -1.44 8.07 51.22
N PRO A 25 -0.42 8.72 50.64
CA PRO A 25 -0.35 10.20 50.66
C PRO A 25 0.00 10.80 49.26
N SER A 26 -0.62 11.89 48.78
CA SER A 26 -0.12 13.31 48.72
C SER A 26 1.37 13.44 48.39
N SER A 27 1.90 14.28 47.48
CA SER A 27 1.57 15.53 46.77
C SER A 27 2.63 15.66 45.65
N THR A 28 2.39 16.17 44.44
CA THR A 28 2.60 17.55 43.90
C THR A 28 2.60 17.36 42.36
N GLY A 29 1.90 18.12 41.52
CA GLY A 29 2.13 19.54 41.28
C GLY A 29 3.02 19.75 40.05
N GLY A 30 2.42 19.74 38.85
CA GLY A 30 2.84 20.48 37.64
C GLY A 30 4.27 20.36 37.10
N SER A 31 4.46 19.60 36.00
CA SER A 31 5.39 19.94 34.90
C SER A 31 5.33 18.90 33.76
N ARG A 32 4.28 18.92 32.93
CA ARG A 32 4.25 18.13 31.68
C ARG A 32 4.11 18.95 30.40
N ARG A 33 4.19 20.29 30.49
CA ARG A 33 4.09 21.19 29.32
C ARG A 33 5.36 21.96 28.95
N LEU A 34 6.50 21.72 29.61
CA LEU A 34 7.75 22.45 29.37
C LEU A 34 8.88 21.64 28.72
N ARG A 35 8.75 20.32 28.59
CA ARG A 35 9.78 19.48 27.95
C ARG A 35 9.79 19.54 26.43
N SER A 36 8.69 19.97 25.81
CA SER A 36 8.57 20.06 24.34
C SER A 36 9.12 21.36 23.76
N VAL A 37 9.24 22.42 24.57
CA VAL A 37 9.74 23.73 24.12
C VAL A 37 11.26 23.87 24.32
N LEU A 38 11.83 23.17 25.31
CA LEU A 38 13.26 23.23 25.60
C LEU A 38 14.13 22.50 24.56
N LEU A 39 13.58 21.50 23.85
CA LEU A 39 14.30 20.78 22.78
C LEU A 39 14.44 21.58 21.48
N LEU A 40 13.63 22.63 21.29
CA LEU A 40 13.71 23.52 20.12
C LEU A 40 14.78 24.62 20.27
N LEU A 41 15.22 24.93 21.49
CA LEU A 41 16.21 25.99 21.75
C LEU A 41 17.66 25.46 21.83
N VAL A 42 17.86 24.19 22.21
CA VAL A 42 19.21 23.60 22.30
C VAL A 42 19.82 23.30 20.92
N GLY A 43 19.00 23.20 19.86
CA GLY A 43 19.48 23.06 18.48
C GLY A 43 20.03 24.36 17.87
N LEU A 44 19.69 25.53 18.42
CA LEU A 44 20.10 26.83 17.88
C LEU A 44 21.38 27.38 18.54
N SER A 45 21.79 26.83 19.70
CA SER A 45 22.95 27.30 20.47
C SER A 45 24.28 26.64 20.12
N LEU A 46 24.31 25.66 19.20
CA LEU A 46 25.55 24.99 18.77
C LEU A 46 26.23 25.65 17.56
N PHE A 47 25.73 26.80 17.07
CA PHE A 47 26.30 27.53 15.93
C PHE A 47 26.92 28.90 16.28
N CYS A 48 27.10 29.23 17.57
CA CYS A 48 27.68 30.49 17.99
C CYS A 48 28.59 30.32 19.22
N SER A 49 29.86 29.97 18.99
CA SER A 49 31.04 30.11 19.88
C SER A 49 32.24 29.49 19.12
N SER A 50 33.41 30.07 18.87
CA SER A 50 34.08 31.33 19.20
C SER A 50 35.36 31.41 18.29
N PRO A 51 36.40 32.25 18.50
CA PRO A 51 36.68 33.43 17.67
C PRO A 51 38.01 33.39 16.87
N TYR A 52 38.19 34.45 16.08
CA TYR A 52 39.42 34.92 15.43
C TYR A 52 40.60 35.14 16.39
N SER A 53 41.82 34.75 16.00
CA SER A 53 43.06 35.54 16.24
C SER A 53 44.21 35.12 15.31
N ASN A 54 44.82 36.10 14.65
CA ASN A 54 46.00 36.03 13.78
C ASN A 54 47.31 35.85 14.58
N SER A 55 48.28 35.10 14.05
CA SER A 55 49.67 35.58 13.82
C SER A 55 50.57 34.56 13.11
N SER A 56 51.25 35.07 12.08
CA SER A 56 52.40 34.64 11.27
C SER A 56 53.37 33.55 11.80
N SER A 57 53.83 32.65 10.92
CA SER A 57 55.22 32.61 10.37
C SER A 57 55.68 31.20 9.92
N SER A 58 56.18 31.14 8.67
CA SER A 58 57.32 30.35 8.15
C SER A 58 57.32 28.80 8.09
N ASN A 59 57.39 28.33 6.84
CA ASN A 59 58.27 27.29 6.26
C ASN A 59 58.03 25.76 6.44
N ASN A 60 57.89 25.16 5.25
CA ASN A 60 58.57 23.96 4.72
C ASN A 60 57.96 22.54 4.87
N ASN A 61 57.75 21.97 3.68
CA ASN A 61 57.86 20.57 3.24
C ASN A 61 56.94 19.44 3.76
N ASN A 62 56.26 18.88 2.74
CA ASN A 62 56.09 17.46 2.42
C ASN A 62 55.09 16.57 3.18
N ASN A 63 54.33 15.87 2.31
CA ASN A 63 53.73 14.55 2.44
C ASN A 63 52.25 14.43 2.88
N ALA A 64 51.50 13.89 1.90
CA ALA A 64 50.57 12.78 2.03
C ALA A 64 49.21 12.99 2.74
N ALA A 65 48.17 12.89 1.91
CA ALA A 65 46.98 12.07 2.11
C ALA A 65 46.21 12.18 3.45
N ALA A 66 45.04 12.83 3.41
CA ALA A 66 43.77 12.27 3.87
C ALA A 66 42.65 13.31 3.70
N PHE A 67 41.87 13.18 2.63
CA PHE A 67 40.56 13.82 2.53
C PHE A 67 39.61 13.09 3.49
N SER A 68 39.22 13.74 4.59
CA SER A 68 38.07 13.33 5.40
C SER A 68 36.99 14.42 5.30
N SER A 69 36.14 14.30 4.30
CA SER A 69 34.93 15.12 4.16
C SER A 69 33.84 14.65 5.13
N PRO A 70 33.07 15.58 5.74
CA PRO A 70 32.04 15.26 6.71
C PRO A 70 30.79 14.62 6.07
N ARG A 71 30.25 13.62 6.77
CA ARG A 71 29.01 12.89 6.44
C ARG A 71 27.82 13.86 6.32
N ILE A 72 27.38 14.09 5.09
CA ILE A 72 26.07 14.68 4.81
C ILE A 72 25.02 13.56 4.92
N MET A 73 24.11 13.77 5.86
CA MET A 73 22.95 12.97 6.17
C MET A 73 21.95 13.06 5.01
N LEU A 74 21.91 12.04 4.15
CA LEU A 74 20.95 11.92 3.04
C LEU A 74 20.03 10.73 3.33
N GLN A 75 18.96 11.01 4.10
CA GLN A 75 17.76 10.18 4.12
C GLN A 75 16.84 10.65 3.01
N THR A 76 16.87 9.96 1.87
CA THR A 76 15.76 9.88 0.91
C THR A 76 15.96 8.62 0.06
N ALA A 77 15.53 7.49 0.62
CA ALA A 77 15.40 6.23 -0.08
C ALA A 77 13.92 6.03 -0.45
N ALA A 78 13.59 6.22 -1.74
CA ALA A 78 12.37 5.73 -2.37
C ALA A 78 12.74 5.55 -3.87
N ALA A 79 13.19 4.36 -4.26
CA ALA A 79 12.37 3.22 -4.65
C ALA A 79 11.66 3.46 -6.00
N ILE A 80 12.37 3.09 -7.08
CA ILE A 80 11.77 2.27 -8.14
C ILE A 80 11.84 0.84 -7.58
N ARG A 81 10.86 0.48 -6.73
CA ARG A 81 10.69 -0.89 -6.22
C ARG A 81 9.70 -1.58 -7.16
N ILE A 82 10.22 -2.23 -8.18
CA ILE A 82 9.52 -3.37 -8.77
C ILE A 82 9.73 -4.53 -7.79
N GLY A 83 8.63 -5.16 -7.38
CA GLY A 83 8.55 -6.07 -6.24
C GLY A 83 9.73 -7.02 -6.07
N SER A 84 10.45 -6.84 -4.97
CA SER A 84 11.08 -7.93 -4.22
C SER A 84 11.15 -7.50 -2.75
N THR A 85 10.17 -7.94 -1.98
CA THR A 85 10.25 -7.97 -0.53
C THR A 85 10.88 -9.30 -0.14
N SER A 86 12.20 -9.30 0.07
CA SER A 86 12.85 -10.31 0.90
C SER A 86 13.79 -9.64 1.91
N ASN A 87 13.29 -9.66 3.15
CA ASN A 87 14.01 -10.13 4.32
C ASN A 87 15.12 -9.25 4.95
N THR A 88 14.77 -8.59 6.05
CA THR A 88 15.62 -8.52 7.25
C THR A 88 14.77 -8.16 8.47
N ASN A 89 14.18 -9.18 9.09
CA ASN A 89 14.19 -9.42 10.53
C ASN A 89 13.21 -10.55 10.84
N ALA A 90 13.79 -11.71 11.13
CA ALA A 90 13.12 -12.81 11.78
C ALA A 90 12.51 -12.33 13.11
N ASN A 91 11.18 -12.35 13.18
CA ASN A 91 10.47 -12.65 14.42
C ASN A 91 9.21 -13.43 14.02
N ILE A 92 9.43 -14.73 13.81
CA ILE A 92 8.37 -15.71 13.61
C ILE A 92 7.68 -15.86 14.95
N ASN A 93 6.54 -15.19 15.12
CA ASN A 93 5.57 -15.51 16.15
C ASN A 93 4.38 -16.19 15.47
N ILE A 94 4.52 -17.48 15.19
CA ILE A 94 3.42 -18.32 14.71
C ILE A 94 2.57 -18.63 15.95
N ASN A 95 1.48 -17.89 16.10
CA ASN A 95 0.41 -18.29 17.00
C ASN A 95 -0.32 -19.46 16.33
N THR A 96 -0.03 -20.68 16.79
CA THR A 96 -0.70 -21.91 16.38
C THR A 96 -2.12 -21.92 16.93
N ASN A 97 -3.12 -21.71 16.08
CA ASN A 97 -4.49 -22.11 16.37
C ASN A 97 -4.79 -23.37 15.53
N ILE A 98 -4.43 -24.52 16.09
CA ILE A 98 -4.74 -25.83 15.53
C ILE A 98 -6.18 -26.14 15.91
N ASN A 99 -7.13 -25.91 15.00
CA ASN A 99 -8.43 -26.56 15.09
C ASN A 99 -8.26 -28.01 14.63
N THR A 100 -8.19 -28.91 15.61
CA THR A 100 -8.22 -30.35 15.39
C THR A 100 -9.63 -30.83 15.09
N ALA A 101 -9.89 -31.26 13.86
CA ALA A 101 -10.96 -32.20 13.56
C ALA A 101 -10.40 -33.28 12.59
N PRO A 102 -10.37 -34.56 12.97
CA PRO A 102 -9.80 -35.61 12.11
C PRO A 102 -10.82 -36.05 11.05
N PRO A 103 -10.41 -36.27 9.78
CA PRO A 103 -11.26 -37.01 8.85
C PRO A 103 -11.29 -38.49 9.23
N LYS A 104 -12.50 -39.07 9.14
CA LYS A 104 -12.85 -40.42 9.55
C LYS A 104 -11.98 -41.50 8.88
N LYS A 105 -11.54 -42.47 9.69
CA LYS A 105 -10.96 -43.75 9.28
C LYS A 105 -11.83 -44.46 8.22
N LYS A 106 -11.21 -44.87 7.12
CA LYS A 106 -11.59 -46.11 6.41
C LYS A 106 -10.34 -46.97 6.25
N SER A 107 -10.27 -47.98 7.10
CA SER A 107 -9.39 -49.14 6.99
C SER A 107 -9.82 -50.02 5.83
N ILE A 108 -8.91 -50.34 4.90
CA ILE A 108 -8.94 -51.61 4.17
C ILE A 108 -7.48 -52.06 3.96
N ALA A 109 -7.13 -53.17 4.60
CA ALA A 109 -5.97 -53.97 4.25
C ALA A 109 -6.45 -55.12 3.36
N LEU A 110 -5.78 -55.35 2.22
CA LEU A 110 -5.67 -56.67 1.61
C LEU A 110 -4.59 -56.67 0.51
N PHE A 111 -3.50 -57.38 0.79
CA PHE A 111 -2.57 -57.88 -0.22
C PHE A 111 -3.24 -59.02 -1.00
N SER A 112 -3.15 -59.03 -2.33
CA SER A 112 -2.41 -60.07 -3.07
C SER A 112 -2.55 -59.86 -4.58
N LYS A 113 -1.50 -60.35 -5.27
CA LYS A 113 -1.42 -60.75 -6.68
C LYS A 113 -0.98 -59.68 -7.68
N VAL A 114 0.31 -59.82 -7.99
CA VAL A 114 0.96 -59.52 -9.26
C VAL A 114 0.04 -59.89 -10.42
N ASP A 115 -0.34 -58.89 -11.21
CA ASP A 115 -0.34 -58.97 -12.66
C ASP A 115 0.11 -57.60 -13.19
N ASN A 116 0.99 -57.69 -14.18
CA ASN A 116 1.75 -56.62 -14.76
C ASN A 116 0.92 -55.99 -15.88
N ASP A 117 0.42 -54.78 -15.68
CA ASP A 117 -0.01 -53.92 -16.79
C ASP A 117 0.38 -52.47 -16.48
N ASN A 118 1.27 -51.96 -17.33
CA ASN A 118 1.50 -50.54 -17.55
C ASN A 118 0.16 -49.88 -17.87
N ASP A 119 -0.24 -48.88 -17.10
CA ASP A 119 -0.53 -47.53 -17.59
C ASP A 119 -1.21 -46.69 -16.50
N ASN A 120 -0.93 -45.39 -16.55
CA ASN A 120 -1.59 -44.29 -15.82
C ASN A 120 -1.15 -44.05 -14.37
N ASN A 121 0.00 -43.40 -14.22
CA ASN A 121 0.36 -42.65 -13.01
C ASN A 121 0.47 -41.14 -13.29
N ASP A 122 -0.48 -40.57 -14.04
CA ASP A 122 -0.53 -39.13 -14.37
C ASP A 122 -1.56 -38.33 -13.53
N ASN A 123 -2.52 -38.98 -12.88
CA ASN A 123 -3.67 -38.27 -12.30
C ASN A 123 -3.43 -37.50 -10.98
N ASN A 124 -2.26 -37.65 -10.34
CA ASN A 124 -1.94 -36.91 -9.09
C ASN A 124 -1.09 -35.64 -9.32
N ASN A 125 -0.48 -35.48 -10.49
CA ASN A 125 0.19 -34.24 -10.86
C ASN A 125 -0.79 -33.17 -11.36
N ASP A 126 -1.92 -33.57 -11.93
CA ASP A 126 -2.90 -32.68 -12.56
C ASP A 126 -3.71 -31.82 -11.56
N ASN A 127 -3.93 -32.30 -10.35
CA ASN A 127 -4.68 -31.55 -9.32
C ASN A 127 -3.84 -30.45 -8.65
N ASN A 128 -2.52 -30.60 -8.62
CA ASN A 128 -1.62 -29.57 -8.09
C ASN A 128 -1.18 -28.59 -9.19
N SER A 129 -1.01 -29.05 -10.43
CA SER A 129 -0.76 -28.17 -11.57
C SER A 129 -1.96 -27.28 -11.90
N SER A 130 -3.20 -27.73 -11.65
CA SER A 130 -4.42 -26.91 -11.78
C SER A 130 -4.59 -25.86 -10.67
N ALA A 131 -4.25 -26.17 -9.40
CA ALA A 131 -4.21 -25.19 -8.31
C ALA A 131 -3.07 -24.16 -8.49
N LEU A 132 -1.91 -24.61 -8.98
CA LEU A 132 -0.80 -23.74 -9.39
C LEU A 132 -1.20 -22.92 -10.64
N GLN A 133 -1.94 -23.48 -11.60
CA GLN A 133 -2.48 -22.77 -12.77
C GLN A 133 -3.53 -21.71 -12.40
N GLN A 134 -4.37 -21.95 -11.41
CA GLN A 134 -5.28 -20.94 -10.87
C GLN A 134 -4.52 -19.79 -10.19
N SER A 135 -3.45 -20.10 -9.46
CA SER A 135 -2.55 -19.05 -8.94
C SER A 135 -1.79 -18.32 -10.07
N GLN A 136 -1.41 -19.01 -11.15
CA GLN A 136 -0.75 -18.45 -12.34
C GLN A 136 -1.68 -17.50 -13.12
N GLN A 137 -2.96 -17.83 -13.30
CA GLN A 137 -3.93 -16.95 -13.95
C GLN A 137 -4.14 -15.65 -13.17
N SER A 138 -4.08 -15.68 -11.84
CA SER A 138 -4.21 -14.48 -11.00
C SER A 138 -3.02 -13.51 -11.11
N LEU A 139 -1.82 -14.01 -11.42
CA LEU A 139 -0.61 -13.21 -11.58
C LEU A 139 -0.43 -12.67 -13.01
N GLN A 140 -0.95 -13.39 -14.01
CA GLN A 140 -0.74 -13.07 -15.44
C GLN A 140 -1.87 -12.23 -16.06
N SER A 141 -3.06 -12.20 -15.43
CA SER A 141 -4.24 -11.44 -15.92
C SER A 141 -4.42 -10.05 -15.28
N GLN A 142 -3.34 -9.35 -14.94
CA GLN A 142 -3.40 -7.94 -14.57
C GLN A 142 -3.49 -7.02 -15.79
N GLN A 143 -4.42 -7.32 -16.69
CA GLN A 143 -4.91 -6.32 -17.63
C GLN A 143 -5.83 -5.37 -16.86
N LEU A 144 -5.62 -4.06 -17.06
CA LEU A 144 -6.44 -3.01 -16.44
C LEU A 144 -7.87 -3.13 -17.00
N ASP A 145 -8.71 -3.91 -16.34
CA ASP A 145 -10.12 -4.03 -16.71
C ASP A 145 -10.87 -2.80 -16.21
N TRP A 146 -11.05 -1.83 -17.11
CA TRP A 146 -11.79 -0.60 -16.85
C TRP A 146 -13.21 -0.85 -16.33
N LYS A 147 -13.85 -1.99 -16.68
CA LYS A 147 -15.16 -2.35 -16.13
C LYS A 147 -15.06 -2.73 -14.65
N LYS A 148 -14.05 -3.52 -14.29
CA LYS A 148 -13.78 -3.89 -12.90
C LYS A 148 -13.47 -2.65 -12.05
N ILE A 149 -12.66 -1.72 -12.55
CA ILE A 149 -12.36 -0.46 -11.83
C ILE A 149 -13.62 0.39 -11.63
N SER A 150 -14.47 0.49 -12.66
CA SER A 150 -15.75 1.20 -12.55
C SER A 150 -16.67 0.58 -11.50
N GLN A 151 -16.76 -0.75 -11.45
CA GLN A 151 -17.53 -1.46 -10.43
C GLN A 151 -16.96 -1.24 -9.01
N GLN A 152 -15.65 -1.38 -8.83
CA GLN A 152 -14.97 -1.13 -7.55
C GLN A 152 -15.20 0.30 -7.06
N SER A 153 -15.15 1.29 -7.97
CA SER A 153 -15.45 2.69 -7.67
C SER A 153 -16.89 2.88 -7.19
N LYS A 154 -17.87 2.21 -7.82
CA LYS A 154 -19.27 2.26 -7.37
C LYS A 154 -19.44 1.66 -5.97
N LEU A 155 -18.86 0.48 -5.72
CA LEU A 155 -18.90 -0.17 -4.40
C LEU A 155 -18.27 0.72 -3.32
N PHE A 156 -17.10 1.29 -3.64
CA PHE A 156 -16.42 2.26 -2.79
C PHE A 156 -17.32 3.45 -2.44
N TRP A 157 -17.91 4.11 -3.42
CA TRP A 157 -18.74 5.29 -3.21
C TRP A 157 -20.00 4.97 -2.40
N ASN A 158 -20.62 3.82 -2.62
CA ASN A 158 -21.77 3.37 -1.83
C ASN A 158 -21.43 3.22 -0.34
N MET A 159 -20.22 2.78 0.00
CA MET A 159 -19.75 2.65 1.38
C MET A 159 -19.25 3.98 1.98
N ALA A 160 -18.63 4.83 1.16
CA ALA A 160 -17.98 6.05 1.63
C ALA A 160 -18.94 7.25 1.75
N TYR A 161 -19.87 7.40 0.82
CA TYR A 161 -20.77 8.56 0.74
C TYR A 161 -21.61 8.79 2.03
N PRO A 162 -22.20 7.76 2.66
CA PRO A 162 -23.01 7.93 3.87
C PRO A 162 -22.29 8.67 5.01
N TYR A 163 -20.98 8.46 5.17
CA TYR A 163 -20.18 9.15 6.19
C TYR A 163 -20.19 10.67 5.98
N PHE A 164 -20.01 11.12 4.74
CA PHE A 164 -19.96 12.55 4.42
C PHE A 164 -21.34 13.20 4.45
N GLU A 165 -22.39 12.44 4.20
CA GLU A 165 -23.78 12.92 4.32
C GLU A 165 -24.19 13.09 5.78
N GLU A 166 -24.04 12.03 6.58
CA GLU A 166 -24.57 11.96 7.94
C GLU A 166 -23.66 12.69 8.96
N SER A 167 -22.34 12.69 8.77
CA SER A 167 -21.41 13.29 9.72
C SER A 167 -21.08 14.74 9.39
N LYS A 168 -21.69 15.68 10.13
CA LYS A 168 -21.31 17.12 10.08
C LYS A 168 -19.86 17.34 10.47
N ALA A 169 -19.38 16.66 11.51
CA ALA A 169 -17.98 16.76 11.97
C ALA A 169 -17.01 16.21 10.90
N GLY A 170 -17.36 15.08 10.28
CA GLY A 170 -16.57 14.48 9.19
C GLY A 170 -16.36 15.43 8.02
N ARG A 171 -17.40 16.19 7.62
CA ARG A 171 -17.30 17.21 6.56
C ARG A 171 -16.32 18.32 6.88
N TRP A 172 -16.34 18.87 8.09
CA TRP A 172 -15.39 19.92 8.49
C TRP A 172 -13.95 19.39 8.62
N LEU A 173 -13.78 18.18 9.13
CA LEU A 173 -12.48 17.51 9.18
C LEU A 173 -11.92 17.28 7.77
N PHE A 174 -12.77 16.91 6.81
CA PHE A 174 -12.41 16.74 5.40
C PHE A 174 -12.10 18.07 4.71
N ALA A 175 -12.93 19.10 4.91
CA ALA A 175 -12.66 20.44 4.36
C ALA A 175 -11.33 21.00 4.88
N GLY A 176 -11.06 20.86 6.18
CA GLY A 176 -9.77 21.23 6.77
C GLY A 176 -8.61 20.41 6.20
N MET A 177 -8.83 19.13 5.88
CA MET A 177 -7.85 18.26 5.23
C MET A 177 -7.50 18.74 3.82
N ILE A 178 -8.49 19.11 3.00
CA ILE A 178 -8.27 19.67 1.66
C ILE A 178 -7.46 20.98 1.75
N GLY A 179 -7.85 21.88 2.66
CA GLY A 179 -7.10 23.12 2.90
C GLY A 179 -5.65 22.88 3.28
N LEU A 180 -5.39 21.96 4.22
CA LEU A 180 -4.03 21.58 4.62
C LEU A 180 -3.24 20.89 3.51
N THR A 181 -3.90 20.19 2.60
CA THR A 181 -3.25 19.57 1.44
C THR A 181 -2.71 20.65 0.48
N LEU A 182 -3.53 21.66 0.18
CA LEU A 182 -3.10 22.82 -0.61
C LEU A 182 -1.97 23.60 0.09
N CYS A 183 -2.09 23.82 1.40
CA CYS A 183 -1.01 24.47 2.17
C CYS A 183 0.27 23.64 2.15
N ASN A 184 0.20 22.32 2.27
CA ASN A 184 1.36 21.43 2.24
C ASN A 184 2.09 21.52 0.89
N SER A 185 1.38 21.43 -0.24
CA SER A 185 1.97 21.63 -1.56
C SER A 185 2.50 23.06 -1.76
N GLY A 186 1.79 24.06 -1.25
CA GLY A 186 2.23 25.45 -1.27
C GLY A 186 3.53 25.68 -0.50
N VAL A 187 3.73 24.98 0.62
CA VAL A 187 4.99 24.97 1.38
C VAL A 187 6.13 24.41 0.53
N SER A 188 5.92 23.29 -0.17
CA SER A 188 6.92 22.70 -1.08
C SER A 188 7.34 23.69 -2.19
N VAL A 189 6.36 24.35 -2.81
CA VAL A 189 6.61 25.39 -3.83
C VAL A 189 7.33 26.60 -3.23
N GLY A 190 6.90 27.07 -2.05
CA GLY A 190 7.55 28.18 -1.34
C GLY A 190 9.02 27.90 -1.03
N PHE A 191 9.33 26.72 -0.50
CA PHE A 191 10.72 26.31 -0.25
C PHE A 191 11.57 26.23 -1.53
N SER A 192 10.97 25.87 -2.67
CA SER A 192 11.65 25.88 -3.96
C SER A 192 12.14 27.28 -4.35
N TYR A 193 11.28 28.31 -4.24
CA TYR A 193 11.64 29.70 -4.53
C TYR A 193 12.60 30.30 -3.49
N ILE A 194 12.37 30.04 -2.21
CA ILE A 194 13.26 30.53 -1.15
C ILE A 194 14.66 29.90 -1.29
N GLY A 195 14.72 28.61 -1.65
CA GLY A 195 15.98 27.92 -1.94
C GLY A 195 16.72 28.53 -3.12
N LYS A 196 16.01 28.87 -4.21
CA LYS A 196 16.57 29.62 -5.36
C LYS A 196 17.20 30.93 -4.90
N ASP A 197 16.45 31.76 -4.17
CA ASP A 197 16.94 33.06 -3.72
C ASP A 197 18.11 32.94 -2.75
N PHE A 198 18.14 31.90 -1.92
CA PHE A 198 19.23 31.64 -0.99
C PHE A 198 20.55 31.39 -1.74
N TRP A 199 20.52 30.53 -2.75
CA TRP A 199 21.69 30.25 -3.59
C TRP A 199 22.14 31.47 -4.41
N ASN A 200 21.20 32.27 -4.90
CA ASN A 200 21.49 33.52 -5.61
C ASN A 200 22.23 34.54 -4.71
N ALA A 201 21.73 34.74 -3.48
CA ALA A 201 22.34 35.64 -2.51
C ALA A 201 23.74 35.18 -2.11
N LEU A 202 23.92 33.86 -1.94
CA LEU A 202 25.22 33.27 -1.62
C LEU A 202 26.23 33.41 -2.78
N SER A 203 25.82 33.13 -4.03
CA SER A 203 26.71 33.23 -5.19
C SER A 203 27.11 34.65 -5.54
N SER A 204 26.19 35.61 -5.34
CA SER A 204 26.45 37.03 -5.57
C SER A 204 27.34 37.68 -4.50
N LYS A 205 27.69 36.94 -3.43
CA LYS A 205 28.45 37.45 -2.28
C LYS A 205 27.82 38.68 -1.62
N ASN A 206 26.52 38.88 -1.80
CA ASN A 206 25.77 39.97 -1.20
C ASN A 206 25.38 39.58 0.22
N THR A 207 26.16 40.03 1.20
CA THR A 207 25.97 39.69 2.61
C THR A 207 24.63 40.17 3.16
N VAL A 208 24.19 41.36 2.77
CA VAL A 208 22.91 41.94 3.21
C VAL A 208 21.75 41.10 2.70
N GLU A 209 21.72 40.79 1.40
CA GLU A 209 20.65 39.96 0.84
C GLU A 209 20.71 38.53 1.37
N PHE A 210 21.90 37.98 1.60
CA PHE A 210 22.05 36.66 2.21
C PHE A 210 21.37 36.57 3.58
N TYR A 211 21.61 37.53 4.48
CA TYR A 211 20.95 37.52 5.79
C TYR A 211 19.45 37.79 5.71
N ASN A 212 18.99 38.60 4.76
CA ASN A 212 17.56 38.80 4.50
C ASN A 212 16.88 37.50 4.07
N VAL A 213 17.46 36.78 3.10
CA VAL A 213 16.92 35.50 2.62
C VAL A 213 17.07 34.40 3.66
N LEU A 214 18.16 34.37 4.43
CA LEU A 214 18.31 33.47 5.57
C LEU A 214 17.19 33.68 6.59
N GLY A 215 16.84 34.94 6.91
CA GLY A 215 15.70 35.27 7.75
C GLY A 215 14.37 34.76 7.18
N LYS A 216 14.12 34.95 5.87
CA LYS A 216 12.95 34.39 5.17
C LYS A 216 12.93 32.86 5.23
N TYR A 217 14.07 32.21 5.06
CA TYR A 217 14.22 30.75 5.11
C TYR A 217 13.89 30.21 6.51
N LEU A 218 14.44 30.83 7.57
CA LEU A 218 14.14 30.47 8.95
C LEU A 218 12.67 30.73 9.29
N GLY A 219 12.10 31.85 8.84
CA GLY A 219 10.67 32.14 8.98
C GLY A 219 9.79 31.09 8.28
N ALA A 220 10.16 30.70 7.07
CA ALA A 220 9.47 29.64 6.32
C ALA A 220 9.56 28.28 7.02
N LEU A 221 10.66 27.96 7.72
CA LEU A 221 10.75 26.76 8.56
C LEU A 221 9.80 26.81 9.75
N ILE A 222 9.69 27.96 10.43
CA ILE A 222 8.79 28.15 11.57
C ILE A 222 7.32 27.97 11.15
N VAL A 223 6.95 28.36 9.93
CA VAL A 223 5.58 28.19 9.40
C VAL A 223 5.36 26.82 8.76
N GLY A 224 6.32 26.36 7.95
CA GLY A 224 6.22 25.14 7.15
C GLY A 224 6.20 23.87 7.99
N ALA A 225 7.04 23.78 9.04
CA ALA A 225 7.08 22.59 9.89
C ALA A 225 5.74 22.30 10.59
N PRO A 226 5.04 23.28 11.20
CA PRO A 226 3.67 23.11 11.67
C PRO A 226 2.70 22.68 10.58
N VAL A 227 2.73 23.27 9.38
CA VAL A 227 1.81 22.92 8.28
C VAL A 227 1.94 21.45 7.89
N VAL A 228 3.17 20.99 7.63
CA VAL A 228 3.43 19.59 7.24
C VAL A 228 3.02 18.63 8.36
N THR A 229 3.25 19.01 9.63
CA THR A 229 2.87 18.20 10.79
C THR A 229 1.35 18.15 10.97
N LEU A 230 0.67 19.29 10.85
CA LEU A 230 -0.78 19.40 10.94
C LEU A 230 -1.48 18.67 9.80
N TYR A 231 -0.92 18.69 8.59
CA TYR A 231 -1.41 17.89 7.46
C TYR A 231 -1.44 16.39 7.81
N LYS A 232 -0.34 15.83 8.33
CA LYS A 232 -0.28 14.41 8.74
C LYS A 232 -1.24 14.12 9.90
N TYR A 233 -1.25 14.98 10.92
CA TYR A 233 -2.12 14.84 12.07
C TYR A 233 -3.61 14.89 11.70
N GLN A 234 -4.00 15.82 10.84
CA GLN A 234 -5.39 15.96 10.38
C GLN A 234 -5.84 14.75 9.57
N ARG A 235 -4.96 14.20 8.72
CA ARG A 235 -5.23 12.97 7.98
C ARG A 235 -5.54 11.80 8.91
N GLU A 236 -4.70 11.58 9.92
CA GLU A 236 -4.89 10.50 10.89
C GLU A 236 -6.15 10.69 11.73
N ARG A 237 -6.43 11.93 12.18
CA ARG A 237 -7.68 12.24 12.90
C ARG A 237 -8.91 11.95 12.08
N LEU A 238 -8.92 12.34 10.81
CA LEU A 238 -10.06 12.08 9.93
C LEU A 238 -10.20 10.58 9.66
N ALA A 239 -9.11 9.84 9.48
CA ALA A 239 -9.14 8.38 9.33
C ALA A 239 -9.74 7.69 10.57
N VAL A 240 -9.31 8.08 11.79
CA VAL A 240 -9.84 7.52 13.03
C VAL A 240 -11.32 7.85 13.21
N HIS A 241 -11.72 9.11 12.98
CA HIS A 241 -13.11 9.52 13.12
C HIS A 241 -14.02 8.83 12.08
N TRP A 242 -13.53 8.62 10.86
CA TRP A 242 -14.27 7.84 9.87
C TRP A 242 -14.35 6.38 10.27
N ARG A 243 -13.26 5.78 10.78
CA ARG A 243 -13.27 4.41 11.32
C ARG A 243 -14.29 4.25 12.44
N GLU A 244 -14.28 5.15 13.42
CA GLU A 244 -15.24 5.15 14.54
C GLU A 244 -16.68 5.13 14.02
N TRP A 245 -17.02 6.08 13.15
CA TRP A 245 -18.36 6.14 12.54
C TRP A 245 -18.72 4.88 11.74
N MET A 246 -17.80 4.36 10.93
CA MET A 246 -18.06 3.22 10.05
C MET A 246 -18.18 1.91 10.84
N THR A 247 -17.32 1.72 11.86
CA THR A 247 -17.38 0.56 12.75
C THR A 247 -18.66 0.59 13.58
N ASP A 248 -19.03 1.74 14.16
CA ASP A 248 -20.28 1.87 14.93
C ASP A 248 -21.50 1.57 14.07
N ARG A 249 -21.55 2.11 12.84
CA ARG A 249 -22.62 1.79 11.90
C ARG A 249 -22.64 0.29 11.58
N THR A 250 -21.50 -0.29 11.24
CA THR A 250 -21.39 -1.72 10.90
C THR A 250 -21.84 -2.61 12.07
N LEU A 251 -21.47 -2.26 13.30
CA LEU A 251 -21.88 -3.00 14.50
C LEU A 251 -23.38 -2.94 14.74
N GLN A 252 -24.00 -1.75 14.58
CA GLN A 252 -25.46 -1.60 14.70
C GLN A 252 -26.22 -2.44 13.67
N LEU A 253 -25.65 -2.65 12.48
CA LEU A 253 -26.23 -3.51 11.45
C LEU A 253 -26.07 -4.99 11.81
N TYR A 254 -24.93 -5.35 12.39
CA TYR A 254 -24.60 -6.73 12.72
C TYR A 254 -25.37 -7.25 13.96
N GLU A 255 -25.60 -6.40 14.97
CA GLU A 255 -26.26 -6.79 16.22
C GLU A 255 -27.80 -6.79 16.14
N GLU A 256 -28.38 -5.90 15.33
CA GLU A 256 -29.84 -5.78 15.19
C GLU A 256 -30.44 -6.96 14.41
N ASN A 257 -31.73 -7.25 14.65
CA ASN A 257 -32.51 -8.30 13.97
C ASN A 257 -31.86 -9.69 13.91
N ARG A 258 -30.87 -9.95 14.78
CA ARG A 258 -30.08 -11.19 14.82
C ARG A 258 -29.34 -11.49 13.50
N VAL A 259 -28.94 -10.44 12.79
CA VAL A 259 -28.16 -10.56 11.54
C VAL A 259 -26.90 -11.41 11.75
N TYR A 260 -26.19 -11.24 12.88
CA TYR A 260 -25.06 -12.11 13.25
C TYR A 260 -25.37 -13.60 13.21
N TYR A 261 -26.58 -14.01 13.63
CA TYR A 261 -27.00 -15.42 13.64
C TYR A 261 -27.37 -15.90 12.23
N ALA A 262 -28.03 -15.05 11.43
CA ALA A 262 -28.38 -15.37 10.05
C ALA A 262 -27.13 -15.61 9.18
N ILE A 263 -26.11 -14.76 9.35
CA ILE A 263 -24.82 -14.86 8.66
C ILE A 263 -24.07 -16.14 9.05
N GLU A 264 -23.97 -16.44 10.36
CA GLU A 264 -23.28 -17.64 10.86
C GLU A 264 -23.96 -18.94 10.38
N ARG A 265 -25.29 -18.93 10.27
CA ARG A 265 -26.07 -20.09 9.84
C ARG A 265 -26.10 -20.26 8.32
N GLY A 266 -25.66 -19.26 7.56
CA GLY A 266 -25.78 -19.26 6.10
C GLY A 266 -27.25 -19.37 5.65
N VAL A 267 -28.17 -18.69 6.36
CA VAL A 267 -29.56 -18.59 5.90
C VAL A 267 -29.54 -17.97 4.49
N ASP A 268 -30.23 -18.59 3.54
CA ASP A 268 -30.21 -18.25 2.10
C ASP A 268 -28.88 -18.53 1.34
N GLY A 269 -28.00 -19.37 1.88
CA GLY A 269 -26.80 -19.86 1.19
C GLY A 269 -25.57 -18.96 1.28
N ILE A 270 -25.64 -17.91 2.11
CA ILE A 270 -24.58 -16.92 2.29
C ILE A 270 -23.88 -17.18 3.63
N ALA A 271 -23.06 -18.23 3.70
CA ALA A 271 -22.12 -18.40 4.80
C ALA A 271 -20.89 -17.51 4.53
N LEU A 272 -20.64 -16.55 5.43
CA LEU A 272 -19.49 -15.64 5.34
C LEU A 272 -18.49 -15.97 6.44
N ASP A 273 -17.28 -16.32 6.03
CA ASP A 273 -16.19 -16.56 6.96
C ASP A 273 -15.64 -15.25 7.54
N ASN A 274 -15.36 -15.28 8.84
CA ASN A 274 -14.64 -14.26 9.62
C ASN A 274 -15.26 -12.85 9.62
N PRO A 275 -16.54 -12.69 10.03
CA PRO A 275 -17.19 -11.37 10.16
C PRO A 275 -16.45 -10.44 11.14
N ASP A 276 -15.81 -11.01 12.17
CA ASP A 276 -14.96 -10.31 13.12
C ASP A 276 -13.76 -9.63 12.42
N GLN A 277 -13.11 -10.32 11.48
CA GLN A 277 -12.03 -9.77 10.67
C GLN A 277 -12.53 -8.62 9.78
N ARG A 278 -13.73 -8.75 9.19
CA ARG A 278 -14.33 -7.69 8.36
C ARG A 278 -14.50 -6.39 9.15
N ILE A 279 -15.08 -6.49 10.35
CA ILE A 279 -15.37 -5.34 11.21
C ILE A 279 -14.07 -4.71 11.75
N CYS A 280 -13.09 -5.53 12.15
CA CYS A 280 -11.87 -5.04 12.79
C CYS A 280 -10.83 -4.53 11.78
N GLU A 281 -10.53 -5.32 10.75
CA GLU A 281 -9.41 -5.09 9.82
C GLU A 281 -9.86 -4.43 8.52
N ASP A 282 -10.89 -4.95 7.87
CA ASP A 282 -11.30 -4.44 6.55
C ASP A 282 -11.90 -3.02 6.67
N VAL A 283 -12.70 -2.71 7.70
CA VAL A 283 -13.19 -1.33 7.97
C VAL A 283 -12.05 -0.36 8.27
N GLN A 284 -11.06 -0.79 9.07
CA GLN A 284 -9.87 0.03 9.35
C GLN A 284 -9.11 0.32 8.07
N SER A 285 -8.76 -0.73 7.32
CA SER A 285 -8.02 -0.61 6.07
C SER A 285 -8.77 0.25 5.07
N PHE A 286 -10.10 0.05 4.96
CA PHE A 286 -10.96 0.86 4.10
C PHE A 286 -10.82 2.33 4.45
N THR A 287 -11.16 2.74 5.67
CA THR A 287 -11.16 4.16 6.06
C THR A 287 -9.78 4.82 5.97
N SER A 288 -8.71 4.16 6.44
CA SER A 288 -7.36 4.75 6.42
C SER A 288 -6.76 4.82 5.02
N PHE A 289 -6.84 3.73 4.25
CA PHE A 289 -6.18 3.66 2.95
C PHE A 289 -6.92 4.51 1.91
N SER A 290 -8.25 4.61 2.00
CA SER A 290 -9.06 5.49 1.15
C SER A 290 -8.59 6.94 1.24
N LEU A 291 -8.40 7.45 2.47
CA LEU A 291 -7.85 8.78 2.71
C LEU A 291 -6.46 8.91 2.14
N GLN A 292 -5.58 7.97 2.49
CA GLN A 292 -4.19 8.01 2.07
C GLN A 292 -4.10 8.06 0.55
N LEU A 293 -4.82 7.18 -0.16
CA LEU A 293 -4.83 7.09 -1.60
C LEU A 293 -5.35 8.39 -2.23
N PHE A 294 -6.53 8.85 -1.80
CA PHE A 294 -7.13 10.08 -2.31
C PHE A 294 -6.20 11.29 -2.15
N LEU A 295 -5.62 11.47 -0.96
CA LEU A 295 -4.73 12.58 -0.66
C LEU A 295 -3.41 12.47 -1.43
N THR A 296 -2.88 11.26 -1.56
CA THR A 296 -1.66 11.00 -2.35
C THR A 296 -1.88 11.38 -3.80
N ILE A 297 -2.98 10.95 -4.41
CA ILE A 297 -3.31 11.29 -5.81
C ILE A 297 -3.44 12.80 -5.97
N ILE A 298 -4.18 13.47 -5.08
CA ILE A 298 -4.36 14.93 -5.15
C ILE A 298 -3.04 15.67 -4.98
N SER A 299 -2.24 15.33 -3.96
CA SER A 299 -0.95 15.99 -3.74
C SER A 299 -0.01 15.77 -4.92
N THR A 300 0.06 14.55 -5.45
CA THR A 300 0.88 14.24 -6.62
C THR A 300 0.45 15.01 -7.86
N ILE A 301 -0.86 15.17 -8.11
CA ILE A 301 -1.33 15.98 -9.24
C ILE A 301 -0.94 17.46 -9.05
N ILE A 302 -1.15 18.01 -7.85
CA ILE A 302 -0.80 19.41 -7.56
C ILE A 302 0.70 19.64 -7.69
N ASP A 303 1.52 18.76 -7.12
CA ASP A 303 2.97 18.86 -7.11
C ASP A 303 3.51 18.68 -8.54
N LEU A 304 3.02 17.67 -9.28
CA LEU A 304 3.40 17.43 -10.68
C LEU A 304 3.08 18.64 -11.56
N VAL A 305 1.89 19.23 -11.43
CA VAL A 305 1.52 20.46 -12.17
C VAL A 305 2.41 21.62 -11.77
N SER A 306 2.57 21.86 -10.46
CA SER A 306 3.33 23.00 -9.93
C SER A 306 4.80 22.95 -10.35
N PHE A 307 5.47 21.82 -10.15
CA PHE A 307 6.88 21.67 -10.50
C PHE A 307 7.11 21.57 -12.01
N SER A 308 6.16 21.01 -12.77
CA SER A 308 6.22 21.07 -14.25
C SER A 308 6.14 22.51 -14.76
N LEU A 309 5.25 23.33 -14.20
CA LEU A 309 5.14 24.75 -14.55
C LEU A 309 6.41 25.53 -14.17
N ILE A 310 6.99 25.27 -12.99
CA ILE A 310 8.28 25.86 -12.58
C ILE A 310 9.37 25.49 -13.59
N LEU A 311 9.49 24.21 -13.94
CA LEU A 311 10.52 23.74 -14.86
C LEU A 311 10.37 24.36 -16.26
N TYR A 312 9.13 24.40 -16.76
CA TYR A 312 8.80 25.01 -18.06
C TYR A 312 9.06 26.51 -18.07
N SER A 313 8.73 27.21 -16.97
CA SER A 313 9.01 28.64 -16.78
C SER A 313 10.50 28.95 -16.77
N ILE A 314 11.35 28.05 -16.26
CA ILE A 314 12.80 28.23 -16.26
C ILE A 314 13.35 28.04 -17.67
N TYR A 315 13.07 26.88 -18.28
CA TYR A 315 13.56 26.54 -19.61
C TYR A 315 12.74 25.39 -20.22
N PRO A 316 11.96 25.61 -21.30
CA PRO A 316 11.12 24.57 -21.89
C PRO A 316 11.88 23.30 -22.31
N GLN A 317 13.13 23.42 -22.74
CA GLN A 317 13.98 22.29 -23.10
C GLN A 317 14.31 21.41 -21.90
N LEU A 318 14.34 21.96 -20.68
CA LEU A 318 14.52 21.18 -19.45
C LEU A 318 13.30 20.30 -19.17
N PHE A 319 12.09 20.80 -19.48
CA PHE A 319 10.87 20.00 -19.42
C PHE A 319 10.86 18.86 -20.44
N ILE A 320 11.35 19.08 -21.66
CA ILE A 320 11.51 18.02 -22.65
C ILE A 320 12.55 16.99 -22.17
N ALA A 321 13.65 17.46 -21.57
CA ALA A 321 14.71 16.59 -21.06
C ALA A 321 14.20 15.64 -19.95
N ILE A 322 13.36 16.12 -19.02
CA ILE A 322 12.80 15.25 -17.99
C ILE A 322 11.83 14.22 -18.56
N VAL A 323 11.00 14.58 -19.54
CA VAL A 323 10.07 13.63 -20.17
C VAL A 323 10.83 12.53 -20.91
N ALA A 324 11.86 12.90 -21.68
CA ALA A 324 12.72 11.93 -22.36
C ALA A 324 13.44 11.02 -21.36
N TYR A 325 13.97 11.60 -20.29
CA TYR A 325 14.70 10.88 -19.26
C TYR A 325 13.81 9.92 -18.44
N ALA A 326 12.60 10.34 -18.07
CA ALA A 326 11.61 9.49 -17.39
C ALA A 326 11.17 8.33 -18.28
N SER A 327 10.95 8.60 -19.57
CA SER A 327 10.57 7.58 -20.57
C SER A 327 11.68 6.54 -20.74
N PHE A 328 12.93 6.99 -20.90
CA PHE A 328 14.09 6.11 -21.01
C PHE A 328 14.25 5.23 -19.76
N GLY A 329 14.18 5.83 -18.56
CA GLY A 329 14.25 5.10 -17.30
C GLY A 329 13.18 4.02 -17.17
N THR A 330 11.94 4.35 -17.55
CA THR A 330 10.80 3.41 -17.49
C THR A 330 10.99 2.23 -18.43
N ILE A 331 11.40 2.49 -19.68
CA ILE A 331 11.62 1.44 -20.69
C ILE A 331 12.75 0.50 -20.25
N THR A 332 13.90 1.05 -19.85
CA THR A 332 15.07 0.24 -19.46
C THR A 332 14.81 -0.54 -18.18
N THR A 333 14.16 0.07 -17.18
CA THR A 333 13.81 -0.62 -15.92
C THR A 333 12.85 -1.78 -16.19
N THR A 334 11.83 -1.58 -17.04
CA THR A 334 10.87 -2.64 -17.39
C THR A 334 11.58 -3.79 -18.11
N TRP A 335 12.49 -3.47 -19.04
CA TRP A 335 13.25 -4.47 -19.77
C TRP A 335 14.21 -5.28 -18.88
N LEU A 336 14.91 -4.64 -17.94
CA LEU A 336 15.78 -5.33 -16.97
C LEU A 336 15.00 -6.08 -15.88
N GLY A 337 13.80 -5.59 -15.54
CA GLY A 337 12.95 -6.15 -14.49
C GLY A 337 12.13 -7.38 -14.91
N LYS A 338 11.96 -7.63 -16.21
CA LYS A 338 11.10 -8.71 -16.71
C LYS A 338 11.50 -10.10 -16.17
N ASP A 339 12.81 -10.37 -16.07
CA ASP A 339 13.32 -11.68 -15.67
C ASP A 339 13.18 -11.89 -14.15
N LEU A 340 13.15 -10.81 -13.36
CA LEU A 340 12.92 -10.88 -11.91
C LEU A 340 11.56 -11.52 -11.60
N VAL A 341 10.52 -11.20 -12.39
CA VAL A 341 9.17 -11.75 -12.16
C VAL A 341 9.18 -13.27 -12.24
N ARG A 342 9.78 -13.81 -13.31
CA ARG A 342 9.95 -15.24 -13.51
C ARG A 342 10.80 -15.87 -12.40
N LEU A 343 11.94 -15.28 -12.07
CA LEU A 343 12.84 -15.82 -11.04
C LEU A 343 12.22 -15.83 -9.65
N ASN A 344 11.41 -14.83 -9.30
CA ASN A 344 10.66 -14.80 -8.05
C ASN A 344 9.59 -15.91 -8.02
N TYR A 345 8.90 -16.12 -9.14
CA TYR A 345 7.94 -17.23 -9.27
C TYR A 345 8.62 -18.60 -9.12
N ASP A 346 9.74 -18.80 -9.80
CA ASP A 346 10.53 -20.02 -9.71
C ASP A 346 11.06 -20.24 -8.28
N GLN A 347 11.41 -19.16 -7.57
CA GLN A 347 11.84 -19.22 -6.17
C GLN A 347 10.73 -19.76 -5.27
N LEU A 348 9.51 -19.21 -5.37
CA LEU A 348 8.36 -19.64 -4.57
C LEU A 348 8.03 -21.12 -4.83
N THR A 349 8.06 -21.54 -6.10
CA THR A 349 7.77 -22.92 -6.49
C THR A 349 8.83 -23.88 -5.96
N LYS A 350 10.12 -23.55 -6.11
CA LYS A 350 11.23 -24.37 -5.62
C LYS A 350 11.22 -24.48 -4.09
N GLU A 351 10.93 -23.39 -3.37
CA GLU A 351 10.81 -23.41 -1.90
C GLU A 351 9.62 -24.25 -1.42
N ALA A 352 8.48 -24.18 -2.12
CA ALA A 352 7.31 -25.00 -1.82
C ALA A 352 7.64 -26.50 -1.99
N ASN A 353 8.29 -26.87 -3.09
CA ASN A 353 8.70 -28.25 -3.35
C ASN A 353 9.70 -28.77 -2.30
N PHE A 354 10.69 -27.95 -1.93
CA PHE A 354 11.63 -28.28 -0.86
C PHE A 354 10.91 -28.50 0.47
N ARG A 355 10.00 -27.60 0.86
CA ARG A 355 9.20 -27.73 2.10
C ARG A 355 8.32 -28.98 2.06
N PHE A 356 7.67 -29.24 0.94
CA PHE A 356 6.80 -30.41 0.77
C PHE A 356 7.60 -31.71 0.93
N SER A 357 8.81 -31.79 0.36
CA SER A 357 9.67 -32.96 0.52
C SER A 357 10.04 -33.23 1.98
N LEU A 358 10.29 -32.18 2.78
CA LEU A 358 10.51 -32.32 4.23
C LEU A 358 9.27 -32.79 4.98
N VAL A 359 8.08 -32.32 4.60
CA VAL A 359 6.81 -32.81 5.16
C VAL A 359 6.64 -34.30 4.84
N ARG A 360 6.88 -34.71 3.59
CA ARG A 360 6.82 -36.10 3.15
C ARG A 360 7.78 -36.99 3.93
N TRP A 361 9.02 -36.53 4.16
CA TRP A 361 9.99 -37.27 4.96
C TRP A 361 9.43 -37.50 6.37
N ARG A 362 8.91 -36.46 7.03
CA ARG A 362 8.32 -36.58 8.37
C ARG A 362 7.13 -37.55 8.40
N GLU A 363 6.25 -37.48 7.41
CA GLU A 363 5.07 -38.35 7.32
C GLU A 363 5.42 -39.82 7.10
N ASN A 364 6.59 -40.10 6.51
CA ASN A 364 7.06 -41.46 6.21
C ASN A 364 8.27 -41.88 7.08
N ALA A 365 8.48 -41.21 8.22
CA ALA A 365 9.68 -41.41 9.05
C ALA A 365 9.87 -42.86 9.53
N GLU A 366 8.77 -43.55 9.88
CA GLU A 366 8.81 -44.96 10.32
C GLU A 366 9.30 -45.88 9.19
N SER A 367 8.74 -45.74 7.99
CA SER A 367 9.14 -46.50 6.81
C SER A 367 10.61 -46.24 6.45
N ILE A 368 11.03 -44.97 6.46
CA ILE A 368 12.42 -44.60 6.13
C ILE A 368 13.39 -45.24 7.14
N ALA A 369 13.09 -45.15 8.44
CA ALA A 369 13.93 -45.73 9.49
C ALA A 369 13.96 -47.27 9.45
N PHE A 370 12.84 -47.92 9.11
CA PHE A 370 12.78 -49.38 9.00
C PHE A 370 13.58 -49.93 7.82
N TYR A 371 13.59 -49.21 6.69
CA TYR A 371 14.28 -49.61 5.46
C TYR A 371 15.70 -49.01 5.30
N GLY A 372 16.16 -48.15 6.21
CA GLY A 372 17.48 -47.50 6.11
C GLY A 372 17.61 -46.54 4.92
N GLY A 373 16.52 -45.82 4.59
CA GLY A 373 16.41 -44.97 3.39
C GLY A 373 16.95 -43.54 3.55
N GLU A 374 17.59 -43.21 4.68
CA GLU A 374 17.95 -41.84 5.04
C GLU A 374 18.91 -41.18 4.03
N ASP A 375 19.89 -41.91 3.52
CA ASP A 375 20.85 -41.38 2.53
C ASP A 375 20.21 -41.08 1.17
N LEU A 376 19.13 -41.78 0.83
CA LEU A 376 18.40 -41.57 -0.43
C LEU A 376 17.49 -40.36 -0.31
N GLU A 377 16.66 -40.29 0.73
CA GLU A 377 15.81 -39.11 1.00
C GLU A 377 16.66 -37.85 1.26
N GLY A 378 17.81 -38.01 1.92
CA GLY A 378 18.79 -36.95 2.15
C GLY A 378 19.32 -36.34 0.85
N ARG A 379 19.62 -37.18 -0.15
CA ARG A 379 20.02 -36.72 -1.48
C ARG A 379 18.90 -35.98 -2.20
N VAL A 380 17.68 -36.52 -2.18
CA VAL A 380 16.50 -35.87 -2.80
C VAL A 380 16.26 -34.46 -2.23
N VAL A 381 16.26 -34.34 -0.90
CA VAL A 381 16.11 -33.03 -0.24
C VAL A 381 17.30 -32.11 -0.53
N GLY A 382 18.52 -32.65 -0.55
CA GLY A 382 19.73 -31.93 -0.91
C GLY A 382 19.69 -31.33 -2.32
N ASP A 383 19.22 -32.11 -3.31
CA ASP A 383 19.09 -31.66 -4.70
C ASP A 383 18.03 -30.57 -4.85
N LEU A 384 16.90 -30.70 -4.14
CA LEU A 384 15.87 -29.65 -4.08
C LEU A 384 16.41 -28.37 -3.47
N LEU A 385 17.20 -28.47 -2.38
CA LEU A 385 17.85 -27.30 -1.78
C LEU A 385 18.83 -26.65 -2.77
N GLN A 386 19.63 -27.43 -3.51
CA GLN A 386 20.53 -26.87 -4.52
C GLN A 386 19.76 -26.14 -5.63
N SER A 387 18.59 -26.64 -6.04
CA SER A 387 17.71 -25.95 -7.00
C SER A 387 17.20 -24.60 -6.45
N VAL A 388 16.77 -24.57 -5.18
CA VAL A 388 16.36 -23.34 -4.48
C VAL A 388 17.51 -22.33 -4.42
N ILE A 389 18.70 -22.77 -4.01
CA ILE A 389 19.87 -21.90 -3.88
C ILE A 389 20.38 -21.43 -5.26
N GLY A 390 20.36 -22.29 -6.27
CA GLY A 390 20.72 -21.93 -7.65
C GLY A 390 19.84 -20.81 -8.19
N ASN A 391 18.52 -20.94 -8.00
CA ASN A 391 17.57 -19.90 -8.37
C ASN A 391 17.78 -18.59 -7.59
N SER A 392 18.02 -18.69 -6.29
CA SER A 392 18.29 -17.54 -5.44
C SER A 392 19.52 -16.76 -5.90
N ARG A 393 20.60 -17.45 -6.31
CA ARG A 393 21.80 -16.82 -6.87
C ARG A 393 21.51 -16.08 -8.17
N GLU A 394 20.71 -16.66 -9.07
CA GLU A 394 20.31 -16.03 -10.32
C GLU A 394 19.42 -14.80 -10.07
N LEU A 395 18.47 -14.91 -9.14
CA LEU A 395 17.63 -13.82 -8.68
C LEU A 395 18.46 -12.66 -8.13
N ILE A 396 19.44 -12.94 -7.25
CA ILE A 396 20.36 -11.94 -6.70
C ILE A 396 21.20 -11.29 -7.81
N ALA A 397 21.71 -12.06 -8.77
CA ALA A 397 22.50 -11.52 -9.88
C ALA A 397 21.68 -10.57 -10.77
N THR A 398 20.43 -10.93 -11.06
CA THR A 398 19.54 -10.10 -11.88
C THR A 398 19.08 -8.85 -11.11
N GLN A 399 18.78 -8.96 -9.83
CA GLN A 399 18.53 -7.81 -8.95
C GLN A 399 19.70 -6.84 -8.92
N ARG A 400 20.93 -7.33 -8.76
CA ARG A 400 22.14 -6.51 -8.80
C ARG A 400 22.25 -5.72 -10.11
N ASN A 401 21.95 -6.32 -11.25
CA ASN A 401 22.00 -5.64 -12.55
C ASN A 401 20.94 -4.51 -12.65
N LEU A 402 19.72 -4.77 -12.18
CA LEU A 402 18.67 -3.75 -12.08
C LEU A 402 19.07 -2.61 -11.13
N GLU A 403 19.65 -2.95 -9.97
CA GLU A 403 20.15 -1.97 -9.00
C GLU A 403 21.30 -1.14 -9.56
N PHE A 404 22.22 -1.73 -10.32
CA PHE A 404 23.30 -1.01 -10.98
C PHE A 404 22.75 0.09 -11.90
N PHE A 405 21.77 -0.26 -12.73
CA PHE A 405 21.10 0.70 -13.61
C PHE A 405 20.34 1.77 -12.81
N THR A 406 19.46 1.38 -11.88
CA THR A 406 18.61 2.32 -11.14
C THR A 406 19.41 3.24 -10.22
N ASN A 407 20.55 2.80 -9.68
CA ASN A 407 21.47 3.66 -8.93
C ASN A 407 22.18 4.66 -9.85
N GLY A 408 22.71 4.20 -10.99
CA GLY A 408 23.32 5.09 -11.98
C GLY A 408 22.34 6.13 -12.51
N TYR A 409 21.11 5.71 -12.81
CA TYR A 409 19.99 6.57 -13.14
C TYR A 409 19.80 7.64 -12.04
N ARG A 410 19.63 7.25 -10.78
CA ARG A 410 19.45 8.20 -9.68
C ARG A 410 20.58 9.24 -9.56
N PHE A 411 21.84 8.85 -9.81
CA PHE A 411 22.95 9.80 -9.78
C PHE A 411 22.88 10.82 -10.92
N LEU A 412 22.45 10.41 -12.12
CA LEU A 412 22.29 11.32 -13.26
C LEU A 412 21.23 12.39 -13.02
N ILE A 413 20.24 12.17 -12.16
CA ILE A 413 19.21 13.18 -11.81
C ILE A 413 19.84 14.45 -11.21
N GLN A 414 20.97 14.33 -10.49
CA GLN A 414 21.66 15.49 -9.94
C GLN A 414 22.45 16.26 -11.01
N LEU A 415 22.88 15.58 -12.08
CA LEU A 415 23.76 16.14 -13.10
C LEU A 415 22.99 16.69 -14.31
N LEU A 416 21.99 15.96 -14.79
CA LEU A 416 21.27 16.26 -16.04
C LEU A 416 20.61 17.65 -16.03
N PRO A 417 19.89 18.08 -14.99
CA PRO A 417 19.28 19.41 -15.00
C PRO A 417 20.33 20.51 -15.06
N VAL A 418 21.48 20.29 -14.39
CA VAL A 418 22.60 21.22 -14.39
C VAL A 418 23.21 21.32 -15.78
N THR A 419 23.47 20.21 -16.47
CA THR A 419 24.10 20.23 -17.80
C THR A 419 23.24 20.92 -18.86
N VAL A 420 21.92 20.73 -18.80
CA VAL A 420 20.97 21.38 -19.73
C VAL A 420 20.89 22.88 -19.50
N VAL A 421 20.98 23.33 -18.24
CA VAL A 421 20.79 24.73 -17.85
C VAL A 421 22.12 25.51 -17.81
N ALA A 422 23.25 24.84 -17.60
CA ALA A 422 24.58 25.44 -17.42
C ALA A 422 25.00 26.41 -18.52
N PRO A 423 24.75 26.17 -19.83
CA PRO A 423 25.12 27.14 -20.87
C PRO A 423 24.49 28.52 -20.65
N ARG A 424 23.24 28.57 -20.16
CA ARG A 424 22.56 29.83 -19.84
C ARG A 424 23.17 30.53 -18.63
N TYR A 425 23.62 29.76 -17.64
CA TYR A 425 24.32 30.30 -16.48
C TYR A 425 25.67 30.90 -16.87
N PHE A 426 26.48 30.19 -17.65
CA PHE A 426 27.75 30.72 -18.14
C PHE A 426 27.59 31.91 -19.09
N ALA A 427 26.47 32.00 -19.80
CA ALA A 427 26.09 33.18 -20.59
C ALA A 427 25.55 34.36 -19.75
N GLY A 428 25.42 34.20 -18.42
CA GLY A 428 24.88 35.22 -17.52
C GLY A 428 23.36 35.45 -17.64
N ALA A 429 22.64 34.59 -18.36
CA ALA A 429 21.19 34.73 -18.59
C ALA A 429 20.33 34.28 -17.38
N ILE A 430 20.91 33.54 -16.44
CA ILE A 430 20.27 33.03 -15.23
C ILE A 430 21.28 33.01 -14.08
N GLU A 431 20.77 33.00 -12.84
CA GLU A 431 21.58 32.95 -11.62
C GLU A 431 21.75 31.50 -11.11
N LEU A 432 22.69 31.28 -10.16
CA LEU A 432 23.01 29.94 -9.64
C LEU A 432 21.81 29.25 -8.99
N GLY A 433 20.95 30.01 -8.32
CA GLY A 433 19.74 29.48 -7.69
C GLY A 433 18.77 28.84 -8.66
N VAL A 434 18.74 29.30 -9.92
CA VAL A 434 17.91 28.67 -10.97
C VAL A 434 18.37 27.24 -11.22
N ILE A 435 19.68 26.97 -11.19
CA ILE A 435 20.23 25.60 -11.31
C ILE A 435 19.76 24.73 -10.13
N SER A 436 19.85 25.24 -8.90
CA SER A 436 19.37 24.50 -7.72
C SER A 436 17.86 24.22 -7.80
N GLN A 437 17.07 25.21 -8.22
CA GLN A 437 15.63 25.06 -8.41
C GLN A 437 15.30 24.04 -9.49
N SER A 438 16.04 24.04 -10.60
CA SER A 438 15.92 23.04 -11.66
C SER A 438 16.16 21.63 -11.14
N VAL A 439 17.23 21.40 -10.37
CA VAL A 439 17.50 20.08 -9.77
C VAL A 439 16.37 19.66 -8.81
N GLY A 440 15.91 20.57 -7.96
CA GLY A 440 14.80 20.28 -7.02
C GLY A 440 13.51 19.90 -7.74
N ALA A 441 13.07 20.72 -8.70
CA ALA A 441 11.86 20.47 -9.48
C ALA A 441 11.95 19.18 -10.31
N PHE A 442 13.13 18.86 -10.86
CA PHE A 442 13.35 17.62 -11.59
C PHE A 442 13.18 16.38 -10.69
N ASN A 443 13.71 16.43 -9.47
CA ASN A 443 13.52 15.37 -8.49
C ASN A 443 12.04 15.21 -8.08
N HIS A 444 11.33 16.30 -7.85
CA HIS A 444 9.90 16.27 -7.50
C HIS A 444 9.07 15.54 -8.58
N ILE A 445 9.20 15.95 -9.84
CA ILE A 445 8.45 15.34 -10.95
C ILE A 445 8.74 13.83 -11.07
N LEU A 446 10.01 13.40 -10.97
CA LEU A 446 10.34 11.97 -11.06
C LEU A 446 9.79 11.16 -9.89
N ASN A 447 9.81 11.73 -8.68
CA ASN A 447 9.23 11.10 -7.49
C ASN A 447 7.70 10.97 -7.61
N ASP A 448 7.04 12.02 -8.11
CA ASP A 448 5.59 12.06 -8.32
C ASP A 448 5.14 11.02 -9.34
N LEU A 449 5.88 10.84 -10.44
CA LEU A 449 5.60 9.80 -11.43
C LEU A 449 5.76 8.37 -10.87
N SER A 450 6.61 8.18 -9.87
CA SER A 450 6.90 6.87 -9.29
C SER A 450 5.85 6.42 -8.26
N ILE A 451 4.97 7.32 -7.81
CA ILE A 451 4.08 7.04 -6.67
C ILE A 451 3.06 5.95 -6.95
N ILE A 452 2.50 5.91 -8.17
CA ILE A 452 1.46 4.94 -8.55
C ILE A 452 2.03 3.53 -8.52
N VAL A 453 3.23 3.35 -9.09
CA VAL A 453 3.93 2.06 -9.12
C VAL A 453 4.25 1.60 -7.70
N ASN A 454 4.74 2.52 -6.85
CA ASN A 454 5.08 2.22 -5.46
C ASN A 454 3.88 1.83 -4.60
N GLN A 455 2.67 2.24 -4.99
CA GLN A 455 1.44 1.95 -4.26
C GLN A 455 0.66 0.75 -4.83
N PHE A 456 1.15 0.09 -5.89
CA PHE A 456 0.41 -0.96 -6.59
C PHE A 456 0.02 -2.15 -5.71
N GLU A 457 0.94 -2.65 -4.87
CA GLU A 457 0.65 -3.74 -3.93
C GLU A 457 -0.46 -3.35 -2.94
N GLN A 458 -0.41 -2.12 -2.42
CA GLN A 458 -1.42 -1.62 -1.50
C GLN A 458 -2.77 -1.41 -2.20
N LEU A 459 -2.76 -0.93 -3.45
CA LEU A 459 -3.97 -0.81 -4.30
C LEU A 459 -4.63 -2.16 -4.54
N SER A 460 -3.84 -3.19 -4.85
CA SER A 460 -4.35 -4.56 -5.05
C SER A 460 -5.00 -5.11 -3.77
N ARG A 461 -4.33 -4.98 -2.63
CA ARG A 461 -4.87 -5.39 -1.32
C ARG A 461 -6.14 -4.62 -0.96
N PHE A 462 -6.16 -3.32 -1.23
CA PHE A 462 -7.31 -2.47 -0.97
C PHE A 462 -8.52 -2.86 -1.83
N SER A 463 -8.32 -3.16 -3.12
CA SER A 463 -9.40 -3.63 -4.00
C SER A 463 -10.02 -4.92 -3.48
N ALA A 464 -9.19 -5.89 -3.04
CA ALA A 464 -9.70 -7.11 -2.43
C ALA A 464 -10.43 -6.85 -1.10
N GLY A 465 -9.98 -5.84 -0.33
CA GLY A 465 -10.68 -5.40 0.88
C GLY A 465 -12.05 -4.77 0.61
N ILE A 466 -12.17 -3.96 -0.45
CA ILE A 466 -13.46 -3.40 -0.91
C ILE A 466 -14.45 -4.52 -1.23
N ASP A 467 -14.03 -5.53 -2.01
CA ASP A 467 -14.90 -6.65 -2.39
C ASP A 467 -15.40 -7.43 -1.16
N ARG A 468 -14.50 -7.74 -0.22
CA ARG A 468 -14.87 -8.48 0.99
C ARG A 468 -15.80 -7.67 1.89
N LEU A 469 -15.56 -6.38 2.03
CA LEU A 469 -16.42 -5.49 2.82
C LEU A 469 -17.78 -5.27 2.14
N SER A 470 -17.83 -5.14 0.81
CA SER A 470 -19.10 -4.98 0.10
C SER A 470 -19.97 -6.23 0.19
N VAL A 471 -19.40 -7.43 0.00
CA VAL A 471 -20.14 -8.69 0.15
C VAL A 471 -20.66 -8.85 1.57
N PHE A 472 -19.87 -8.46 2.58
CA PHE A 472 -20.31 -8.49 3.98
C PHE A 472 -21.48 -7.53 4.25
N LEU A 473 -21.42 -6.30 3.75
CA LEU A 473 -22.51 -5.33 3.87
C LEU A 473 -23.77 -5.76 3.10
N GLU A 474 -23.62 -6.37 1.93
CA GLU A 474 -24.73 -6.91 1.14
C GLU A 474 -25.41 -8.09 1.85
N ALA A 475 -24.65 -8.99 2.46
CA ALA A 475 -25.22 -10.09 3.24
C ALA A 475 -25.99 -9.60 4.47
N MET A 476 -25.51 -8.54 5.14
CA MET A 476 -26.28 -7.90 6.21
C MET A 476 -27.56 -7.24 5.69
N GLN A 477 -27.54 -6.67 4.48
CA GLN A 477 -28.75 -6.09 3.85
C GLN A 477 -29.77 -7.18 3.51
N GLU A 478 -29.32 -8.35 3.08
CA GLU A 478 -30.19 -9.46 2.70
C GLU A 478 -30.81 -10.15 3.93
N ALA A 479 -30.05 -10.25 5.02
CA ALA A 479 -30.56 -10.72 6.31
C ALA A 479 -31.57 -9.76 6.97
N ASP A 480 -31.54 -8.46 6.61
CA ASP A 480 -32.48 -7.45 7.09
C ASP A 480 -32.93 -6.50 5.94
N PRO A 481 -33.82 -6.96 5.05
CA PRO A 481 -34.18 -6.25 3.82
C PRO A 481 -34.97 -4.95 4.06
N ASP A 482 -35.60 -4.81 5.23
CA ASP A 482 -36.39 -3.63 5.58
C ASP A 482 -35.51 -2.42 5.97
N ARG A 483 -34.21 -2.65 6.23
CA ARG A 483 -33.26 -1.62 6.65
C ARG A 483 -32.33 -1.23 5.50
N LYS A 484 -32.49 -0.02 4.93
CA LYS A 484 -31.66 0.44 3.79
C LYS A 484 -30.21 0.71 4.21
N LEU A 485 -29.28 -0.09 3.70
CA LEU A 485 -27.84 -0.01 3.95
C LEU A 485 -27.07 0.78 2.88
N LEU A 486 -27.52 0.70 1.62
CA LEU A 486 -26.85 1.28 0.45
C LEU A 486 -27.75 2.31 -0.25
N ALA A 487 -27.14 3.37 -0.80
CA ALA A 487 -27.86 4.37 -1.59
C ALA A 487 -28.68 3.70 -2.71
N LYS A 488 -29.92 4.13 -2.86
CA LYS A 488 -30.93 3.51 -3.71
C LYS A 488 -30.55 3.61 -5.19
N ASP A 489 -29.97 2.55 -5.76
CA ASP A 489 -29.87 2.40 -7.22
C ASP A 489 -29.98 0.95 -7.73
N SER A 490 -30.69 0.08 -6.99
CA SER A 490 -30.97 -1.29 -7.42
C SER A 490 -32.14 -1.41 -8.40
N LYS A 491 -32.22 -0.56 -9.43
CA LYS A 491 -33.17 -0.78 -10.53
C LYS A 491 -32.78 -1.97 -11.42
N ASP A 492 -31.55 -2.49 -11.28
CA ASP A 492 -30.99 -3.49 -12.20
C ASP A 492 -31.06 -4.95 -11.74
N LYS A 493 -31.35 -5.25 -10.46
CA LYS A 493 -31.61 -6.64 -10.02
C LYS A 493 -32.87 -7.21 -10.69
N SER A 494 -33.86 -6.37 -11.01
CA SER A 494 -35.08 -6.79 -11.73
C SER A 494 -34.84 -7.11 -13.21
N THR A 495 -33.82 -6.50 -13.83
CA THR A 495 -33.47 -6.72 -15.24
C THR A 495 -32.71 -8.04 -15.40
N LEU A 496 -31.77 -8.33 -14.49
CA LEU A 496 -30.97 -9.56 -14.52
C LEU A 496 -31.81 -10.81 -14.18
N MET A 497 -32.78 -10.70 -13.26
CA MET A 497 -33.71 -11.80 -12.96
C MET A 497 -34.67 -12.08 -14.14
N LYS A 498 -35.08 -11.04 -14.89
CA LYS A 498 -35.90 -11.19 -16.11
C LYS A 498 -35.12 -11.78 -17.28
N LEU A 499 -33.83 -11.48 -17.40
CA LEU A 499 -32.96 -12.13 -18.40
C LEU A 499 -32.68 -13.60 -18.07
N ALA A 500 -32.50 -13.95 -16.80
CA ALA A 500 -32.34 -15.35 -16.37
C ALA A 500 -33.64 -16.17 -16.52
N ALA A 501 -34.80 -15.57 -16.26
CA ALA A 501 -36.10 -16.23 -16.46
C ALA A 501 -36.42 -16.50 -17.94
N ASN A 502 -36.03 -15.61 -18.85
CA ASN A 502 -36.23 -15.80 -20.30
C ASN A 502 -35.20 -16.74 -20.95
N ALA A 503 -34.09 -17.04 -20.28
CA ALA A 503 -33.10 -18.02 -20.75
C ALA A 503 -33.47 -19.47 -20.36
N THR A 504 -34.45 -19.66 -19.47
CA THR A 504 -34.84 -20.98 -18.95
C THR A 504 -36.11 -21.53 -19.64
N THR A 505 -36.79 -20.74 -20.47
CA THR A 505 -38.04 -21.13 -21.17
C THR A 505 -37.87 -21.52 -22.64
N THR A 506 -36.64 -21.60 -23.16
CA THR A 506 -36.36 -22.00 -24.56
C THR A 506 -35.61 -23.33 -24.66
N ASN A 507 -35.97 -24.34 -23.86
CA ASN A 507 -35.49 -25.70 -24.11
C ASN A 507 -36.34 -26.80 -23.46
N THR A 508 -37.64 -26.82 -23.73
CA THR A 508 -38.45 -28.05 -23.68
C THR A 508 -39.60 -27.90 -24.66
N ASN A 509 -39.48 -28.53 -25.83
CA ASN A 509 -40.56 -29.21 -26.57
C ASN A 509 -40.05 -29.53 -27.96
N ASP A 510 -39.43 -30.70 -28.12
CA ASP A 510 -39.44 -31.39 -29.40
C ASP A 510 -39.44 -32.90 -29.16
N SER A 511 -40.62 -33.51 -29.28
CA SER A 511 -40.90 -34.90 -29.70
C SER A 511 -42.38 -35.19 -29.43
N ASP A 512 -43.25 -35.13 -30.43
CA ASP A 512 -43.82 -36.36 -31.04
C ASP A 512 -44.96 -36.07 -32.05
N SER A 513 -45.08 -37.01 -33.00
CA SER A 513 -46.17 -37.25 -33.97
C SER A 513 -46.30 -36.33 -35.20
N ASP A 514 -45.69 -36.80 -36.28
CA ASP A 514 -46.14 -36.57 -37.66
C ASP A 514 -47.07 -37.76 -38.04
N ASP A 515 -48.34 -37.47 -38.31
CA ASP A 515 -49.21 -38.36 -39.07
C ASP A 515 -50.19 -37.50 -39.86
N GLY A 516 -50.05 -37.53 -41.18
CA GLY A 516 -50.69 -36.59 -42.10
C GLY A 516 -52.19 -36.84 -42.34
N LYS A 517 -52.86 -35.82 -42.88
CA LYS A 517 -53.74 -35.88 -44.07
C LYS A 517 -54.51 -34.57 -44.29
N LEU A 518 -54.31 -34.04 -45.50
CA LEU A 518 -55.33 -33.64 -46.48
C LEU A 518 -56.35 -32.50 -46.21
N VAL A 519 -56.28 -31.51 -47.12
CA VAL A 519 -57.39 -30.95 -47.94
C VAL A 519 -58.28 -29.86 -47.32
N ASN A 520 -58.17 -28.63 -47.85
CA ASN A 520 -59.11 -27.92 -48.77
C ASN A 520 -58.85 -26.39 -48.62
N ALA A 521 -58.27 -25.68 -49.59
CA ALA A 521 -58.86 -25.13 -50.83
C ALA A 521 -60.08 -24.19 -50.62
N GLY A 522 -59.94 -22.96 -51.11
CA GLY A 522 -60.99 -21.94 -51.31
C GLY A 522 -60.51 -20.55 -50.88
N ALA A 523 -59.78 -19.81 -51.73
CA ALA A 523 -60.32 -18.80 -52.66
C ALA A 523 -61.03 -17.64 -51.90
N SER A 524 -60.61 -16.38 -51.97
CA SER A 524 -59.98 -15.60 -53.05
C SER A 524 -58.93 -14.62 -52.55
#